data_AF-A0A812UYJ1-F1
#
_entry.id   AF-A0A812UYJ1-F1
#
_cell.length_a   1.000
_cell.length_b   1.000
_cell.length_c   1.000
_cell.angle_alpha   90.00
_cell.angle_beta   90.00
_cell.angle_gamma   90.00
#
_symmetry.space_group_name_H-M   'P 1'
#
loop_
_entity.id
_entity.type
_entity.pdbx_description
1 polymer ?
#
loop_
_entity_poly.entity_id
_entity_poly.type
_entity_poly.pdbx_seq_one_letter_code
_entity_poly.pdbx_strand_id
1 'polypeptide(L)'
;MQLHVTTVITLQTALLVFLQFGEKALPSLFAARKACHAGSGALMLLLDSRDPLARAYVYLVVVTSLTMTWRLVKWVPAFRFGADYDVGISVYLLIVATWFHMQEPVRALAPLFFADPAGAIVGKFCSKRGFNRAWYENKTIMGTLAVLVVAYLSLDAPVFLPRAILAVLCALAEAFGGFALRASGTYLLTWMFWRFLEGDES
;
A
#
# COMPACT_ATOMS: atom_id res chain seq x y z
N MET A 1 -10.98 -20.28 5.88
CA MET A 1 -10.84 -20.08 7.33
C MET A 1 -10.83 -18.57 7.57
N GLN A 2 -11.88 -18.02 8.20
CA GLN A 2 -11.87 -16.62 8.62
C GLN A 2 -11.04 -16.53 9.90
N LEU A 3 -9.96 -15.75 9.89
CA LEU A 3 -9.19 -15.48 11.09
C LEU A 3 -9.98 -14.51 11.98
N HIS A 4 -9.95 -14.74 13.29
CA HIS A 4 -10.55 -13.82 14.24
C HIS A 4 -9.84 -12.46 14.20
N VAL A 5 -10.60 -11.37 14.27
CA VAL A 5 -10.08 -9.99 14.17
C VAL A 5 -8.92 -9.72 15.14
N THR A 6 -9.00 -10.23 16.38
CA THR A 6 -7.93 -10.07 17.37
C THR A 6 -6.64 -10.78 16.98
N THR A 7 -6.72 -11.93 16.29
CA THR A 7 -5.55 -12.65 15.78
C THR A 7 -4.84 -11.82 14.72
N VAL A 8 -5.61 -11.25 13.77
CA VAL A 8 -5.04 -10.39 12.73
C VAL A 8 -4.41 -9.13 13.34
N ILE A 9 -5.09 -8.47 14.28
CA ILE A 9 -4.55 -7.31 15.01
C ILE A 9 -3.26 -7.65 15.77
N THR A 10 -3.22 -8.82 16.42
CA THR A 10 -2.03 -9.26 17.17
C THR A 10 -0.86 -9.48 16.23
N LEU A 11 -1.07 -10.19 15.11
CA LEU A 11 -0.04 -10.43 14.10
C LEU A 11 0.44 -9.11 13.46
N GLN A 12 -0.49 -8.20 13.15
CA GLN A 12 -0.19 -6.90 12.57
C GLN A 12 0.64 -6.04 13.53
N THR A 13 0.27 -6.02 14.81
CA THR A 13 1.00 -5.28 15.84
C THR A 13 2.39 -5.87 16.06
N ALA A 14 2.51 -7.20 16.12
CA ALA A 14 3.79 -7.88 16.24
C ALA A 14 4.70 -7.59 15.04
N LEU A 15 4.16 -7.62 13.81
CA LEU A 15 4.89 -7.28 12.59
C LEU A 15 5.39 -5.83 12.63
N LEU A 16 4.54 -4.87 12.98
CA LEU A 16 4.92 -3.46 13.04
C LEU A 16 6.00 -3.19 14.09
N VAL A 17 5.86 -3.76 15.29
CA VAL A 17 6.85 -3.64 16.37
C VAL A 17 8.18 -4.27 15.95
N PHE A 18 8.15 -5.50 15.41
CA PHE A 18 9.35 -6.17 14.91
C PHE A 18 10.04 -5.35 13.82
N LEU A 19 9.29 -4.83 12.85
CA LEU A 19 9.89 -4.05 11.77
C LEU A 19 10.36 -2.67 12.23
N GLN A 20 9.72 -2.02 13.20
CA GLN A 20 10.13 -0.69 13.69
C GLN A 20 11.39 -0.77 14.55
N PHE A 21 11.51 -1.80 15.42
CA PHE A 21 12.61 -1.89 16.40
C PHE A 21 13.62 -3.00 16.11
N GLY A 22 13.34 -3.92 15.17
CA GLY A 22 14.19 -5.05 14.81
C GLY A 22 15.31 -4.69 13.82
N GLU A 23 15.94 -3.52 13.97
CA GLU A 23 17.01 -3.07 13.06
C GLU A 23 18.21 -4.02 13.02
N LYS A 24 18.50 -4.70 14.14
CA LYS A 24 19.55 -5.71 14.21
C LYS A 24 19.23 -6.95 13.36
N ALA A 25 17.96 -7.33 13.26
CA ALA A 25 17.51 -8.50 12.50
C ALA A 25 17.34 -8.18 11.00
N LEU A 26 16.83 -7.00 10.67
CA LEU A 26 16.63 -6.55 9.29
C LEU A 26 17.23 -5.15 9.09
N PRO A 27 18.55 -5.01 8.91
CA PRO A 27 19.20 -3.69 8.89
C PRO A 27 18.86 -2.85 7.66
N SER A 28 18.44 -3.49 6.56
CA SER A 28 18.09 -2.76 5.34
C SER A 28 16.78 -2.00 5.49
N LEU A 29 16.85 -0.66 5.53
CA LEU A 29 15.68 0.23 5.54
C LEU A 29 14.76 -0.03 4.35
N PHE A 30 15.34 -0.29 3.17
CA PHE A 30 14.57 -0.65 1.98
C PHE A 30 13.73 -1.92 2.19
N ALA A 31 14.35 -2.97 2.75
CA ALA A 31 13.65 -4.21 3.01
C ALA A 31 12.57 -4.03 4.10
N ALA A 32 12.90 -3.32 5.19
CA ALA A 32 11.96 -3.04 6.28
C ALA A 32 10.74 -2.25 5.79
N ARG A 33 10.93 -1.20 4.99
CA ARG A 33 9.83 -0.43 4.38
C ARG A 33 8.94 -1.29 3.51
N LYS A 34 9.52 -2.10 2.63
CA LYS A 34 8.77 -2.91 1.67
C LYS A 34 8.07 -4.09 2.35
N ALA A 35 8.69 -4.69 3.36
CA ALA A 35 8.06 -5.70 4.22
C ALA A 35 6.92 -5.11 5.05
N CYS A 36 7.09 -3.89 5.59
CA CYS A 36 6.01 -3.21 6.31
C CYS A 36 4.84 -2.92 5.39
N HIS A 37 5.09 -2.34 4.21
CA HIS A 37 4.04 -1.99 3.25
C HIS A 37 3.27 -3.22 2.77
N ALA A 38 3.96 -4.21 2.18
CA ALA A 38 3.31 -5.40 1.65
C ALA A 38 2.76 -6.32 2.75
N GLY A 39 3.51 -6.51 3.84
CA GLY A 39 3.09 -7.37 4.95
C GLY A 39 1.91 -6.80 5.72
N SER A 40 1.92 -5.49 6.01
CA SER A 40 0.77 -4.82 6.62
C SER A 40 -0.44 -4.85 5.72
N GLY A 41 -0.26 -4.59 4.42
CA GLY A 41 -1.33 -4.70 3.44
C GLY A 41 -1.92 -6.11 3.37
N ALA A 42 -1.09 -7.16 3.37
CA ALA A 42 -1.56 -8.55 3.39
C ALA A 42 -2.42 -8.88 4.61
N LEU A 43 -2.01 -8.44 5.81
CA LEU A 43 -2.79 -8.63 7.03
C LEU A 43 -4.05 -7.75 7.06
N MET A 44 -4.00 -6.53 6.52
CA MET A 44 -5.17 -5.66 6.37
C MET A 44 -6.25 -6.27 5.47
N LEU A 45 -5.88 -7.01 4.42
CA LEU A 45 -6.84 -7.74 3.58
C LEU A 45 -7.63 -8.82 4.32
N LEU A 46 -7.16 -9.23 5.51
CA LEU A 46 -7.85 -10.19 6.38
C LEU A 46 -8.77 -9.53 7.41
N LEU A 47 -8.76 -8.19 7.48
CA LEU A 47 -9.68 -7.43 8.32
C LEU A 47 -11.01 -7.18 7.57
N ASP A 48 -12.09 -7.15 8.34
CA ASP A 48 -13.38 -6.66 7.87
C ASP A 48 -13.52 -5.17 8.24
N SER A 49 -13.77 -4.32 7.25
CA SER A 49 -13.97 -2.88 7.47
C SER A 49 -15.29 -2.56 8.20
N ARG A 50 -16.24 -3.50 8.23
CA ARG A 50 -17.49 -3.39 8.99
C ARG A 50 -17.33 -3.74 10.47
N ASP A 51 -16.25 -4.42 10.85
CA ASP A 51 -15.92 -4.70 12.24
C ASP A 51 -15.44 -3.41 12.97
N PRO A 52 -16.11 -2.98 14.06
CA PRO A 52 -15.74 -1.78 14.80
C PRO A 52 -14.33 -1.83 15.41
N LEU A 53 -13.89 -3.00 15.87
CA LEU A 53 -12.57 -3.20 16.45
C LEU A 53 -11.48 -3.09 15.38
N ALA A 54 -11.73 -3.66 14.19
CA ALA A 54 -10.81 -3.51 13.05
C ALA A 54 -10.65 -2.03 12.65
N ARG A 55 -11.76 -1.26 12.57
CA ARG A 55 -11.70 0.19 12.29
C ARG A 55 -10.94 0.95 13.35
N ALA A 56 -11.25 0.74 14.63
CA ALA A 56 -10.57 1.41 15.73
C ALA A 56 -9.05 1.15 15.69
N TYR A 57 -8.66 -0.10 15.40
CA TYR A 57 -7.27 -0.47 15.24
C TYR A 57 -6.60 0.24 14.05
N VAL A 58 -7.24 0.25 12.88
CA VAL A 58 -6.70 0.94 11.69
C VAL A 58 -6.54 2.44 11.94
N TYR A 59 -7.52 3.09 12.58
CA TYR A 59 -7.41 4.50 12.96
C TYR A 59 -6.26 4.75 13.92
N LEU A 60 -6.06 3.87 14.91
CA LEU A 60 -4.93 3.96 15.82
C LEU A 60 -3.59 3.86 15.07
N VAL A 61 -3.46 2.90 14.14
CA VAL A 61 -2.25 2.74 13.32
C VAL A 61 -2.01 3.96 12.44
N VAL A 62 -3.07 4.51 11.83
CA VAL A 62 -2.99 5.72 11.00
C VAL A 62 -2.56 6.93 11.82
N VAL A 63 -3.21 7.19 12.95
CA VAL A 63 -2.89 8.34 13.81
C VAL A 63 -1.47 8.24 14.35
N THR A 64 -1.06 7.07 14.85
CA THR A 64 0.30 6.87 15.37
C THR A 64 1.35 7.01 14.27
N SER A 65 1.13 6.42 13.10
CA SER A 65 2.05 6.54 11.96
C SER A 65 2.18 7.99 11.49
N LEU A 66 1.06 8.72 11.34
CA LEU A 66 1.09 10.15 10.97
C LEU A 66 1.79 11.01 12.02
N THR A 67 1.53 10.74 13.31
CA THR A 67 2.20 11.42 14.42
C THR A 67 3.72 11.27 14.34
N MET A 68 4.19 10.06 14.01
CA MET A 68 5.62 9.78 13.82
C MET A 68 6.17 10.41 12.53
N THR A 69 5.47 10.27 11.40
CA THR A 69 5.89 10.83 10.10
C THR A 69 6.03 12.35 10.15
N TRP A 70 5.11 13.05 10.81
CA TRP A 70 5.12 14.53 10.90
C TRP A 70 5.84 15.06 12.13
N ARG A 71 6.56 14.19 12.87
CA ARG A 71 7.35 14.54 14.07
C ARG A 71 6.56 15.38 15.09
N LEU A 72 5.26 15.11 15.21
CA LEU A 72 4.37 15.85 16.14
C LEU A 72 4.77 15.64 17.60
N VAL A 73 5.42 14.52 17.89
CA VAL A 73 5.94 14.17 19.22
C VAL A 73 7.44 13.90 19.13
N LYS A 74 8.26 14.85 19.62
CA LYS A 74 9.72 14.84 19.42
C LYS A 74 10.47 13.70 20.13
N TRP A 75 9.93 13.16 21.22
CA TRP A 75 10.56 12.09 22.00
C TRP A 75 10.30 10.68 21.43
N VAL A 76 9.37 10.55 20.48
CA VAL A 76 9.12 9.28 19.79
C VAL A 76 10.17 9.09 18.69
N PRO A 77 10.74 7.88 18.52
CA PRO A 77 11.68 7.59 17.43
C PRO A 77 11.11 7.94 16.05
N ALA A 78 11.99 8.25 15.10
CA ALA A 78 11.59 8.50 13.73
C ALA A 78 10.90 7.27 13.11
N PHE A 79 9.96 7.53 12.21
CA PHE A 79 9.22 6.47 11.53
C PHE A 79 10.15 5.71 10.57
N ARG A 80 10.42 4.44 10.85
CA ARG A 80 11.45 3.70 10.13
C ARG A 80 11.10 3.43 8.66
N PHE A 81 9.81 3.49 8.33
CA PHE A 81 9.29 3.12 7.02
C PHE A 81 9.15 4.30 6.05
N GLY A 82 9.46 5.52 6.50
CA GLY A 82 9.30 6.75 5.74
C GLY A 82 10.41 7.76 5.98
N ALA A 83 10.45 8.79 5.13
CA ALA A 83 11.15 10.01 5.49
C ALA A 83 10.29 10.84 6.47
N ASP A 84 10.92 11.75 7.19
CA ASP A 84 10.17 12.78 7.92
C ASP A 84 9.36 13.61 6.90
N TYR A 85 8.11 13.90 7.25
CA TYR A 85 7.15 14.63 6.41
C TYR A 85 6.85 13.94 5.06
N ASP A 86 6.92 12.60 5.02
CA ASP A 86 6.59 11.81 3.83
C ASP A 86 5.08 11.91 3.47
N VAL A 87 4.80 12.73 2.45
CA VAL A 87 3.45 12.97 1.93
C VAL A 87 2.84 11.70 1.36
N GLY A 88 3.62 10.80 0.77
CA GLY A 88 3.08 9.59 0.13
C GLY A 88 2.56 8.59 1.13
N ILE A 89 3.30 8.40 2.23
CA ILE A 89 2.83 7.61 3.37
C ILE A 89 1.57 8.26 3.96
N SER A 90 1.55 9.58 4.06
CA SER A 90 0.37 10.30 4.57
C SER A 90 -0.86 10.04 3.71
N VAL A 91 -0.77 10.20 2.38
CA VAL A 91 -1.88 9.94 1.46
C VAL A 91 -2.28 8.46 1.49
N TYR A 92 -1.32 7.53 1.49
CA TYR A 92 -1.58 6.10 1.65
C TYR A 92 -2.41 5.79 2.91
N LEU A 93 -2.01 6.33 4.07
CA LEU A 93 -2.70 6.12 5.33
C LEU A 93 -4.11 6.72 5.33
N LEU A 94 -4.27 7.91 4.74
CA LEU A 94 -5.57 8.56 4.62
C LEU A 94 -6.53 7.78 3.70
N ILE A 95 -6.04 7.20 2.60
CA ILE A 95 -6.83 6.32 1.74
C ILE A 95 -7.33 5.11 2.51
N VAL A 96 -6.42 4.43 3.23
CA VAL A 96 -6.78 3.25 4.02
C VAL A 96 -7.79 3.62 5.12
N ALA A 97 -7.57 4.73 5.83
CA ALA A 97 -8.51 5.23 6.82
C ALA A 97 -9.90 5.52 6.22
N THR A 98 -9.92 6.14 5.04
CA THR A 98 -11.17 6.49 4.34
C THR A 98 -11.92 5.23 3.91
N TRP A 99 -11.22 4.21 3.40
CA TRP A 99 -11.83 2.93 3.02
C TRP A 99 -12.48 2.21 4.21
N PHE A 100 -11.80 2.20 5.36
CA PHE A 100 -12.35 1.67 6.60
C PHE A 100 -13.50 2.52 7.15
N HIS A 101 -13.45 3.85 6.96
CA HIS A 101 -14.53 4.75 7.35
C HIS A 101 -15.82 4.52 6.52
N MET A 102 -15.66 4.37 5.22
CA MET A 102 -16.75 4.07 4.28
C MET A 102 -17.22 2.61 4.37
N GLN A 103 -16.51 1.75 5.11
CA GLN A 103 -16.80 0.33 5.27
C GLN A 103 -16.81 -0.45 3.94
N GLU A 104 -15.96 -0.01 3.02
CA GLU A 104 -15.82 -0.62 1.70
C GLU A 104 -14.95 -1.89 1.78
N PRO A 105 -15.07 -2.84 0.83
CA PRO A 105 -14.30 -4.08 0.85
C PRO A 105 -12.79 -3.80 0.75
N VAL A 106 -12.02 -4.22 1.76
CA VAL A 106 -10.56 -3.95 1.82
C VAL A 106 -9.81 -4.57 0.64
N ARG A 107 -10.37 -5.63 0.03
CA ARG A 107 -9.81 -6.30 -1.16
C ARG A 107 -9.58 -5.37 -2.34
N ALA A 108 -10.42 -4.36 -2.52
CA ALA A 108 -10.24 -3.36 -3.55
C ALA A 108 -8.91 -2.59 -3.42
N LEU A 109 -8.33 -2.51 -2.22
CA LEU A 109 -7.04 -1.85 -1.96
C LEU A 109 -5.82 -2.74 -2.20
N ALA A 110 -5.99 -4.02 -2.57
CA ALA A 110 -4.86 -4.94 -2.77
C ALA A 110 -3.76 -4.40 -3.74
N PRO A 111 -4.07 -3.71 -4.84
CA PRO A 111 -3.06 -3.10 -5.71
C PRO A 111 -2.20 -2.05 -4.99
N LEU A 112 -2.81 -1.25 -4.11
CA LEU A 112 -2.12 -0.22 -3.31
C LEU A 112 -1.09 -0.85 -2.35
N PHE A 113 -1.36 -2.07 -1.88
CA PHE A 113 -0.51 -2.80 -0.94
C PHE A 113 0.67 -3.50 -1.60
N PHE A 114 0.50 -4.01 -2.82
CA PHE A 114 1.47 -4.93 -3.42
C PHE A 114 2.21 -4.37 -4.64
N ALA A 115 1.58 -3.51 -5.43
CA ALA A 115 2.13 -3.10 -6.72
C ALA A 115 3.41 -2.24 -6.55
N ASP A 116 3.39 -1.24 -5.66
CA ASP A 116 4.57 -0.42 -5.35
C ASP A 116 5.73 -1.22 -4.71
N PRO A 117 5.49 -2.13 -3.74
CA PRO A 117 6.54 -3.01 -3.27
C PRO A 117 7.15 -3.91 -4.36
N ALA A 118 6.31 -4.52 -5.19
CA ALA A 118 6.78 -5.36 -6.29
C ALA A 118 7.63 -4.58 -7.31
N GLY A 119 7.16 -3.41 -7.73
CA GLY A 119 7.89 -2.52 -8.64
C GLY A 119 9.27 -2.15 -8.12
N ALA A 120 9.36 -1.76 -6.85
CA ALA A 120 10.63 -1.40 -6.24
C ALA A 120 11.59 -2.60 -6.08
N ILE A 121 11.08 -3.77 -5.68
CA ILE A 121 11.88 -4.99 -5.50
C ILE A 121 12.41 -5.50 -6.83
N VAL A 122 11.53 -5.70 -7.81
CA VAL A 122 11.90 -6.19 -9.16
C VAL A 122 12.80 -5.18 -9.86
N GLY A 123 12.45 -3.89 -9.81
CA GLY A 123 13.27 -2.83 -10.39
C GLY A 123 14.69 -2.83 -9.83
N LYS A 124 14.85 -2.84 -8.50
CA LYS A 124 16.17 -2.87 -7.85
C LYS A 124 16.94 -4.14 -8.18
N PHE A 125 16.27 -5.29 -8.22
CA PHE A 125 16.89 -6.58 -8.55
C PHE A 125 17.42 -6.61 -10.00
N CYS A 126 16.60 -6.21 -10.97
CA CYS A 126 16.97 -6.19 -12.38
C CYS A 126 18.04 -5.12 -12.67
N SER A 127 18.02 -3.96 -11.99
CA SER A 127 19.05 -2.92 -12.13
C SER A 127 20.41 -3.41 -11.63
N LYS A 128 20.45 -4.15 -10.52
CA LYS A 128 21.70 -4.77 -10.02
C LYS A 128 22.30 -5.78 -11.00
N ARG A 129 21.49 -6.36 -11.89
CA ARG A 129 21.93 -7.32 -12.92
C ARG A 129 22.27 -6.67 -14.27
N GLY A 130 22.12 -5.35 -14.39
CA GLY A 130 22.49 -4.60 -15.61
C GLY A 130 21.47 -4.63 -16.76
N PHE A 131 20.32 -5.30 -16.59
CA PHE A 131 19.31 -5.44 -17.65
C PHE A 131 18.10 -4.51 -17.52
N ASN A 132 18.16 -3.52 -16.63
CA ASN A 132 17.00 -2.65 -16.33
C ASN A 132 17.31 -1.18 -16.62
N ARG A 133 16.73 -0.67 -17.70
CA ARG A 133 16.89 0.74 -18.10
C ARG A 133 15.88 1.61 -17.38
N ALA A 134 16.33 2.81 -17.00
CA ALA A 134 15.42 3.88 -16.63
C ALA A 134 14.65 4.35 -17.87
N TRP A 135 13.38 4.72 -17.70
CA TRP A 135 12.55 5.24 -18.80
C TRP A 135 11.86 6.56 -18.45
N TYR A 136 11.65 6.85 -17.16
CA TYR A 136 11.17 8.14 -16.68
C TYR A 136 11.84 8.47 -15.34
N GLU A 137 12.66 9.53 -15.31
CA GLU A 137 13.50 9.86 -14.14
C GLU A 137 14.27 8.63 -13.60
N ASN A 138 13.99 8.23 -12.35
CA ASN A 138 14.59 7.07 -11.68
C ASN A 138 13.73 5.79 -11.80
N LYS A 139 12.64 5.84 -12.58
CA LYS A 139 11.72 4.72 -12.80
C LYS A 139 12.25 3.81 -13.89
N THR A 140 12.13 2.52 -13.64
CA THR A 140 12.75 1.48 -14.47
C THR A 140 11.70 0.63 -15.15
N ILE A 141 12.00 0.17 -16.37
CA ILE A 141 11.04 -0.58 -17.20
C ILE A 141 10.57 -1.84 -16.47
N MET A 142 11.49 -2.60 -15.88
CA MET A 142 11.15 -3.83 -15.15
C MET A 142 10.37 -3.55 -13.87
N GLY A 143 10.62 -2.39 -13.22
CA GLY A 143 9.84 -1.96 -12.07
C GLY A 143 8.40 -1.66 -12.46
N THR A 144 8.19 -0.82 -13.47
CA THR A 144 6.84 -0.47 -13.97
C THR A 144 6.08 -1.69 -14.49
N LEU A 145 6.75 -2.62 -15.19
CA LEU A 145 6.14 -3.88 -15.63
C LEU A 145 5.69 -4.73 -14.43
N ALA A 146 6.48 -4.80 -13.36
CA ALA A 146 6.07 -5.51 -12.16
C ALA A 146 4.88 -4.85 -11.46
N VAL A 147 4.82 -3.51 -11.42
CA VAL A 147 3.63 -2.77 -10.92
C VAL A 147 2.40 -3.14 -11.73
N LEU A 148 2.49 -3.12 -13.06
CA LEU A 148 1.39 -3.48 -13.96
C LEU A 148 0.88 -4.90 -13.69
N VAL A 149 1.77 -5.89 -13.67
CA VAL A 149 1.41 -7.30 -13.48
C VAL A 149 0.80 -7.52 -12.10
N VAL A 150 1.42 -6.99 -11.04
CA VAL A 150 0.93 -7.20 -9.68
C VAL A 150 -0.37 -6.43 -9.42
N ALA A 151 -0.52 -5.22 -9.96
CA ALA A 151 -1.79 -4.48 -9.91
C ALA A 151 -2.90 -5.28 -10.61
N TYR A 152 -2.64 -5.80 -11.81
CA TYR A 152 -3.62 -6.62 -12.54
C TYR A 152 -4.03 -7.87 -11.77
N LEU A 153 -3.08 -8.59 -11.17
CA LEU A 153 -3.35 -9.81 -10.41
C LEU A 153 -4.05 -9.56 -9.07
N SER A 154 -3.88 -8.38 -8.49
CA SER A 154 -4.44 -8.01 -7.17
C SER A 154 -5.79 -7.31 -7.26
N LEU A 155 -6.17 -6.78 -8.42
CA LEU A 155 -7.47 -6.14 -8.62
C LEU A 155 -8.62 -7.14 -8.54
N ASP A 156 -9.55 -6.88 -7.62
CA ASP A 156 -10.79 -7.64 -7.45
C ASP A 156 -11.89 -7.12 -8.40
N ALA A 157 -11.61 -7.17 -9.72
CA ALA A 157 -12.55 -6.74 -10.76
C ALA A 157 -12.85 -7.91 -11.71
N PRO A 158 -14.11 -8.37 -11.88
CA PRO A 158 -14.41 -9.59 -12.62
C PRO A 158 -14.15 -9.47 -14.14
N VAL A 159 -14.24 -8.27 -14.69
CA VAL A 159 -14.12 -8.03 -16.14
C VAL A 159 -12.66 -7.75 -16.54
N PHE A 160 -12.20 -8.41 -17.60
CA PHE A 160 -10.83 -8.32 -18.10
C PHE A 160 -10.41 -6.88 -18.46
N LEU A 161 -11.21 -6.21 -19.30
CA LEU A 161 -10.83 -4.91 -19.88
C LEU A 161 -10.64 -3.83 -18.81
N PRO A 162 -11.58 -3.63 -17.87
CA PRO A 162 -11.38 -2.63 -16.84
C PRO A 162 -10.26 -2.97 -15.86
N ARG A 163 -10.07 -4.25 -15.55
CA ARG A 163 -8.92 -4.71 -14.76
C ARG A 163 -7.60 -4.33 -15.43
N ALA A 164 -7.50 -4.52 -16.75
CA ALA A 164 -6.33 -4.12 -17.53
C ALA A 164 -6.13 -2.58 -17.52
N ILE A 165 -7.20 -1.81 -17.73
CA ILE A 165 -7.16 -0.34 -17.71
C ILE A 165 -6.66 0.15 -16.35
N LEU A 166 -7.25 -0.32 -15.25
CA LEU A 166 -6.84 0.07 -13.90
C LEU A 166 -5.40 -0.32 -13.58
N ALA A 167 -4.96 -1.50 -14.02
CA ALA A 167 -3.57 -1.93 -13.82
C ALA A 167 -2.59 -1.02 -14.59
N VAL A 168 -2.92 -0.64 -15.83
CA VAL A 168 -2.15 0.35 -16.60
C VAL A 168 -2.12 1.68 -15.87
N LEU A 169 -3.27 2.17 -15.41
CA LEU A 169 -3.34 3.42 -14.68
C LEU A 169 -2.55 3.37 -13.36
N CYS A 170 -2.51 2.24 -12.65
CA CYS A 170 -1.65 2.06 -11.48
C CYS A 170 -0.17 2.15 -11.85
N ALA A 171 0.25 1.51 -12.95
CA ALA A 171 1.62 1.57 -13.43
C ALA A 171 2.01 2.99 -13.88
N LEU A 172 1.11 3.70 -14.56
CA LEU A 172 1.31 5.10 -14.96
C LEU A 172 1.32 6.03 -13.75
N ALA A 173 0.45 5.82 -12.77
CA ALA A 173 0.43 6.59 -11.52
C ALA A 173 1.71 6.34 -10.70
N GLU A 174 2.26 5.14 -10.69
CA GLU A 174 3.56 4.86 -10.05
C GLU A 174 4.72 5.57 -10.76
N ALA A 175 4.67 5.61 -12.09
CA ALA A 175 5.71 6.17 -12.94
C ALA A 175 5.71 7.71 -12.95
N PHE A 176 4.57 8.30 -13.29
CA PHE A 176 4.38 9.75 -13.43
C PHE A 176 3.88 10.43 -12.16
N GLY A 177 3.30 9.67 -11.25
CA GLY A 177 2.89 10.22 -9.98
C GLY A 177 4.12 10.68 -9.22
N GLY A 178 4.22 11.99 -9.09
CA GLY A 178 4.89 12.60 -7.94
C GLY A 178 4.32 12.01 -6.64
N PHE A 179 4.94 12.36 -5.52
CA PHE A 179 4.65 11.75 -4.22
C PHE A 179 3.15 11.72 -3.83
N ALA A 180 2.36 12.72 -4.24
CA ALA A 180 0.92 12.82 -3.96
C ALA A 180 0.01 12.08 -4.96
N LEU A 181 0.39 11.98 -6.25
CA LEU A 181 -0.45 11.36 -7.30
C LEU A 181 -0.47 9.82 -7.23
N ARG A 182 0.61 9.21 -6.69
CA ARG A 182 0.75 7.74 -6.61
C ARG A 182 -0.36 7.05 -5.84
N ALA A 183 -0.88 7.73 -4.83
CA ALA A 183 -1.86 7.16 -3.92
C ALA A 183 -3.27 7.69 -4.26
N SER A 184 -3.41 8.98 -4.56
CA SER A 184 -4.70 9.59 -4.94
C SER A 184 -5.20 9.14 -6.31
N GLY A 185 -4.32 8.90 -7.29
CA GLY A 185 -4.69 8.36 -8.61
C GLY A 185 -5.27 6.95 -8.50
N THR A 186 -4.62 6.06 -7.75
CA THR A 186 -5.14 4.71 -7.49
C THR A 186 -6.45 4.76 -6.70
N TYR A 187 -6.58 5.64 -5.70
CA TYR A 187 -7.81 5.81 -4.93
C TYR A 187 -8.99 6.30 -5.77
N LEU A 188 -8.83 7.40 -6.50
CA LEU A 188 -9.91 7.98 -7.29
C LEU A 188 -10.34 7.03 -8.40
N LEU A 189 -9.38 6.38 -9.07
CA LEU A 189 -9.68 5.44 -10.14
C LEU A 189 -10.30 4.15 -9.63
N THR A 190 -9.83 3.61 -8.51
CA THR A 190 -10.43 2.41 -7.90
C THR A 190 -11.82 2.72 -7.36
N TRP A 191 -12.03 3.88 -6.73
CA TRP A 191 -13.34 4.30 -6.21
C TRP A 191 -14.36 4.63 -7.32
N MET A 192 -13.96 5.42 -8.32
CA MET A 192 -14.81 5.74 -9.48
C MET A 192 -15.18 4.47 -10.24
N PHE A 193 -14.24 3.53 -10.37
CA PHE A 193 -14.48 2.28 -11.07
C PHE A 193 -15.30 1.27 -10.26
N TRP A 194 -15.06 1.16 -8.95
CA TRP A 194 -15.88 0.35 -8.05
C TRP A 194 -17.34 0.81 -8.06
N ARG A 195 -17.57 2.13 -8.00
CA ARG A 195 -18.91 2.73 -8.15
C ARG A 195 -19.52 2.53 -9.54
N PHE A 196 -18.71 2.51 -10.59
CA PHE A 196 -19.16 2.17 -11.94
C PHE A 196 -19.60 0.70 -12.04
N LEU A 197 -18.88 -0.23 -11.41
CA LEU A 197 -19.26 -1.65 -11.37
C LEU A 197 -20.49 -1.93 -10.52
N GLU A 198 -20.69 -1.21 -9.41
CA GLU A 198 -21.92 -1.30 -8.60
C GLU A 198 -23.14 -0.68 -9.31
N GLY A 199 -22.93 0.27 -10.23
CA GLY A 199 -23.99 0.98 -10.94
C GLY A 199 -24.69 0.18 -12.04
N ASP A 200 -24.16 -0.99 -12.44
CA ASP A 200 -24.79 -1.89 -13.41
C ASP A 200 -25.74 -2.92 -12.76
N GLU A 201 -25.91 -2.90 -11.42
CA GLU A 201 -26.88 -3.75 -10.69
C GLU A 201 -28.21 -3.05 -10.33
N SER A 202 -28.55 -1.90 -10.96
CA SER A 202 -29.84 -1.20 -10.75
C SER A 202 -30.83 -1.38 -11.90
#